data_AF-A0A453S3J9-F1
#
_entry.id   AF-A0A453S3J9-F1
#
_cell.length_a   1.000
_cell.length_b   1.000
_cell.length_c   1.000
_cell.angle_alpha   90.00
_cell.angle_beta   90.00
_cell.angle_gamma   90.00
#
_symmetry.space_group_name_H-M   'P 1'
#
loop_
_entity.id
_entity.type
_entity.pdbx_description
1 polymer ?
#
loop_
_entity_poly.entity_id
_entity_poly.type
_entity_poly.pdbx_seq_one_letter_code
_entity_poly.pdbx_strand_id
1 'polypeptide(L)'
;RYLKRGVNDHGKVANDVETEQIVFEEEAGSWKGRMSAIVQMRGSIPLFWSQEAGRLSPKPDIFVQRYDPTYEATKLHFEDLAQRYGQPIIILNLIKTVEKRPREMMLRREFFNAVGYLNQNVPEERKLRFIHWDFHKFAKSKSANVLGVLGGVASEALDLTGFYYSGKPKVQKRRSIQLSRTSTARY
;
A
#
# COMPACT_ATOMS: atom_id res chain seq x y z
N ARG A 1 10.95 24.39 7.20
CA ARG A 1 10.47 23.03 6.84
C ARG A 1 11.52 22.03 7.30
N TYR A 2 11.18 21.09 8.20
CA TYR A 2 12.12 20.05 8.62
C TYR A 2 12.43 19.13 7.43
N LEU A 3 13.70 19.02 7.03
CA LEU A 3 14.17 18.17 5.93
C LEU A 3 14.33 16.70 6.37
N LYS A 4 13.39 16.20 7.17
CA LYS A 4 13.45 14.83 7.70
C LYS A 4 12.68 13.88 6.79
N ARG A 5 13.25 12.69 6.57
CA ARG A 5 12.61 11.56 5.89
C ARG A 5 12.65 10.36 6.86
N GLY A 6 11.99 9.27 6.49
CA GLY A 6 11.95 8.08 7.32
C GLY A 6 10.99 8.17 8.50
N VAL A 7 11.19 7.26 9.46
CA VAL A 7 10.40 7.09 10.69
C VAL A 7 11.15 7.63 11.90
N ASN A 8 10.43 8.04 12.93
CA ASN A 8 10.98 8.32 14.26
C ASN A 8 10.75 7.15 15.23
N ASP A 9 11.26 7.27 16.45
CA ASP A 9 11.12 6.23 17.50
C ASP A 9 9.67 5.90 17.89
N HIS A 10 8.72 6.77 17.56
CA HIS A 10 7.29 6.59 17.86
C HIS A 10 6.51 6.01 16.66
N GLY A 11 7.19 5.51 15.62
CA GLY A 11 6.54 4.97 14.43
C GLY A 11 5.90 6.02 13.51
N LYS A 12 6.18 7.31 13.72
CA LYS A 12 5.63 8.39 12.88
C LYS A 12 6.57 8.68 11.73
N VAL A 13 6.04 8.57 10.50
CA VAL A 13 6.79 8.80 9.27
C VAL A 13 6.68 10.25 8.81
N ALA A 14 7.74 10.76 8.20
CA ALA A 14 7.71 12.04 7.54
C ALA A 14 6.82 12.00 6.27
N ASN A 15 6.26 13.14 5.89
CA ASN A 15 5.40 13.27 4.71
C ASN A 15 4.21 12.28 4.70
N ASP A 16 3.66 11.95 5.87
CA ASP A 16 2.42 11.17 5.99
C ASP A 16 1.23 12.01 5.48
N VAL A 17 0.54 11.51 4.47
CA VAL A 17 -0.56 12.16 3.79
C VAL A 17 -1.69 11.16 3.62
N GLU A 18 -2.87 11.55 4.06
CA GLU A 18 -4.13 10.89 3.77
C GLU A 18 -4.79 11.58 2.58
N THR A 19 -5.20 10.80 1.58
CA THR A 19 -6.02 11.27 0.47
C THR A 19 -7.34 10.52 0.50
N GLU A 20 -8.44 11.26 0.64
CA GLU A 20 -9.79 10.72 0.56
C GLU A 20 -10.45 11.12 -0.76
N GLN A 21 -10.98 10.14 -1.50
CA GLN A 21 -11.83 10.37 -2.66
C GLN A 21 -13.27 10.03 -2.29
N ILE A 22 -14.13 11.04 -2.37
CA ILE A 22 -15.56 10.94 -2.05
C ILE A 22 -16.36 11.05 -3.35
N VAL A 23 -17.32 10.15 -3.54
CA VAL A 23 -18.28 10.16 -4.63
C VAL A 23 -19.68 10.22 -4.04
N PHE A 24 -20.45 11.23 -4.43
CA PHE A 24 -21.85 11.39 -4.02
C PHE A 24 -22.78 11.20 -5.22
N GLU A 25 -23.67 10.21 -5.12
CA GLU A 25 -24.74 9.94 -6.09
C GLU A 25 -26.05 10.53 -5.54
N GLU A 26 -26.51 11.64 -6.10
CA GLU A 26 -27.78 12.27 -5.72
C GLU A 26 -28.99 11.47 -6.25
N GLU A 27 -30.02 11.31 -5.42
CA GLU A 27 -31.29 10.74 -5.84
C GLU A 27 -32.14 11.82 -6.53
N ALA A 28 -32.40 11.64 -7.82
CA ALA A 28 -33.08 12.63 -8.67
C ALA A 28 -34.38 13.15 -8.01
N GLY A 29 -34.48 14.48 -7.88
CA GLY A 29 -35.64 15.15 -7.31
C GLY A 29 -35.70 15.12 -5.77
N SER A 30 -34.62 14.77 -5.08
CA SER A 30 -34.53 14.79 -3.62
C SER A 30 -33.18 15.34 -3.14
N TRP A 31 -33.14 15.85 -1.90
CA TRP A 31 -31.90 16.24 -1.21
C TRP A 31 -31.16 15.04 -0.59
N LYS A 32 -31.51 13.82 -0.98
CA LYS A 32 -30.92 12.58 -0.47
C LYS A 32 -29.99 12.01 -1.52
N GLY A 33 -29.02 11.24 -1.07
CA GLY A 33 -28.07 10.59 -1.96
C GLY A 33 -27.27 9.53 -1.24
N ARG A 34 -26.45 8.83 -2.02
CA ARG A 34 -25.59 7.75 -1.56
C ARG A 34 -24.15 8.20 -1.77
N MET A 35 -23.42 8.27 -0.66
CA MET A 35 -22.00 8.58 -0.64
C MET A 35 -21.16 7.32 -0.56
N SER A 36 -20.09 7.28 -1.35
CA SER A 36 -19.00 6.32 -1.28
C SER A 36 -17.70 7.06 -1.00
N ALA A 37 -16.79 6.50 -0.21
CA ALA A 37 -15.48 7.09 0.01
C ALA A 37 -14.37 6.04 0.10
N ILE A 38 -13.21 6.36 -0.45
CA ILE A 38 -11.99 5.55 -0.34
C ILE A 38 -10.85 6.43 0.18
N VAL A 39 -10.06 5.88 1.10
CA VAL A 39 -8.88 6.53 1.65
C VAL A 39 -7.62 5.83 1.16
N GLN A 40 -6.63 6.61 0.75
CA GLN A 40 -5.30 6.14 0.38
C GLN A 40 -4.23 6.87 1.18
N MET A 41 -3.30 6.11 1.74
CA MET A 41 -2.19 6.66 2.52
C MET A 41 -0.92 6.76 1.68
N ARG A 42 -0.18 7.86 1.84
CA ARG A 42 1.15 8.05 1.27
C ARG A 42 2.08 8.63 2.32
N GLY A 43 3.16 7.93 2.62
CA GLY A 43 4.17 8.35 3.58
C GLY A 43 5.61 8.14 3.10
N SER A 44 6.58 8.61 3.87
CA SER A 44 7.96 8.15 3.72
C SER A 44 8.06 6.67 4.12
N ILE A 45 9.01 5.95 3.53
CA ILE A 45 9.28 4.54 3.89
C ILE A 45 9.58 4.49 5.40
N PRO A 46 8.92 3.60 6.17
CA PRO A 46 9.00 3.55 7.62
C PRO A 46 10.29 2.90 8.12
N LEU A 47 11.44 3.47 7.74
CA LEU A 47 12.77 3.07 8.17
C LEU A 47 13.52 4.30 8.70
N PHE A 48 14.57 4.10 9.49
CA PHE A 48 15.45 5.18 9.90
C PHE A 48 16.39 5.56 8.75
N TRP A 49 15.96 6.51 7.91
CA TRP A 49 16.76 6.97 6.77
C TRP A 49 16.65 8.47 6.55
N SER A 50 17.67 9.04 5.94
CA SER A 50 17.72 10.44 5.56
C SER A 50 18.23 10.64 4.15
N GLN A 51 18.07 11.87 3.69
CA GLN A 51 18.58 12.32 2.41
C GLN A 51 19.28 13.66 2.63
N GLU A 52 20.58 13.73 2.35
CA GLU A 52 21.34 14.96 2.53
C GLU A 52 21.06 15.92 1.38
N ALA A 53 20.26 16.95 1.63
CA ALA A 53 19.96 17.98 0.63
C ALA A 53 21.17 18.90 0.39
N GLY A 54 22.15 18.45 -0.40
CA GLY A 54 23.21 19.33 -0.91
C GLY A 54 22.63 20.36 -1.88
N ARG A 55 22.92 21.65 -1.68
CA ARG A 55 22.43 22.76 -2.54
C ARG A 55 22.78 22.61 -4.03
N LEU A 56 23.79 21.79 -4.35
CA LEU A 56 24.33 21.58 -5.69
C LEU A 56 24.10 20.14 -6.23
N SER A 57 23.46 19.25 -5.46
CA SER A 57 23.20 17.88 -5.91
C SER A 57 21.76 17.75 -6.40
N PRO A 58 21.52 17.58 -7.72
CA PRO A 58 20.18 17.40 -8.26
C PRO A 58 19.53 16.09 -7.77
N LYS A 59 20.32 15.18 -7.18
CA LYS A 59 19.93 13.83 -6.77
C LYS A 59 20.64 13.46 -5.46
N PRO A 60 20.19 14.02 -4.33
CA PRO A 60 20.88 13.87 -3.06
C PRO A 60 20.93 12.40 -2.61
N ASP A 61 22.03 12.04 -1.95
CA ASP A 61 22.30 10.67 -1.51
C ASP A 61 21.40 10.27 -0.34
N ILE A 62 21.18 8.96 -0.23
CA ILE A 62 20.25 8.35 0.71
C ILE A 62 21.05 7.47 1.66
N PHE A 63 20.83 7.64 2.97
CA PHE A 63 21.54 6.91 4.00
C PHE A 63 20.54 6.26 4.96
N VAL A 64 20.73 4.97 5.24
CA VAL A 64 20.09 4.30 6.39
C VAL A 64 20.92 4.64 7.61
N GLN A 65 20.33 5.37 8.56
CA GLN A 65 21.09 6.05 9.62
C GLN A 65 21.27 5.19 10.87
N ARG A 66 20.37 4.25 11.11
CA ARG A 66 20.33 3.45 12.34
C ARG A 66 20.02 1.99 12.00
N TYR A 67 20.75 1.10 12.66
CA TYR A 67 20.43 -0.31 12.66
C TYR A 67 19.30 -0.59 13.66
N ASP A 68 18.20 -1.14 13.17
CA ASP A 68 17.04 -1.58 13.95
C ASP A 68 16.79 -3.07 13.64
N PRO A 69 17.37 -4.01 14.41
CA PRO A 69 17.32 -5.43 14.10
C PRO A 69 15.90 -6.02 14.22
N THR A 70 15.03 -5.38 14.99
CA THR A 70 13.67 -5.83 15.28
C THR A 70 12.61 -5.03 14.54
N TYR A 71 13.01 -3.99 13.79
CA TYR A 71 12.13 -3.11 13.05
C TYR A 71 11.00 -2.53 13.93
N GLU A 72 11.32 -2.14 15.16
CA GLU A 72 10.33 -1.72 16.16
C GLU A 72 9.57 -0.46 15.73
N ALA A 73 10.28 0.55 15.22
CA ALA A 73 9.63 1.76 14.73
C ALA A 73 8.77 1.49 13.49
N THR A 74 9.21 0.58 12.62
CA THR A 74 8.41 0.12 11.47
C THR A 74 7.15 -0.61 11.92
N LYS A 75 7.25 -1.46 12.95
CA LYS A 75 6.12 -2.16 13.55
C LYS A 75 5.09 -1.17 14.10
N LEU A 76 5.53 -0.23 14.94
CA LEU A 76 4.67 0.81 15.52
C LEU A 76 3.94 1.61 14.44
N HIS A 77 4.61 1.92 13.32
CA HIS A 77 3.98 2.59 12.19
C HIS A 77 2.80 1.79 11.62
N PHE A 78 2.98 0.49 11.37
CA PHE A 78 1.92 -0.34 10.80
C PHE A 78 0.84 -0.71 11.82
N GLU A 79 1.16 -0.80 13.10
CA GLU A 79 0.15 -0.95 14.17
C GLU A 79 -0.75 0.28 14.25
N ASP A 80 -0.19 1.49 14.14
CA ASP A 80 -0.96 2.74 14.08
C ASP A 80 -1.86 2.80 12.84
N LEU A 81 -1.36 2.39 11.67
CA LEU A 81 -2.18 2.29 10.46
C LEU A 81 -3.30 1.26 10.61
N ALA A 82 -3.02 0.09 11.18
CA ALA A 82 -4.02 -0.94 11.41
C ALA A 82 -5.09 -0.49 12.42
N GLN A 83 -4.70 0.29 13.43
CA GLN A 83 -5.64 0.87 14.38
C GLN A 83 -6.57 1.90 13.73
N ARG A 84 -6.05 2.72 12.81
CA ARG A 84 -6.83 3.78 12.15
C ARG A 84 -7.71 3.28 11.01
N TYR A 85 -7.21 2.36 10.18
CA TYR A 85 -7.87 1.97 8.92
C TYR A 85 -8.21 0.48 8.84
N GLY A 86 -7.80 -0.33 9.82
CA GLY A 86 -8.03 -1.76 9.81
C GLY A 86 -7.02 -2.55 8.98
N GLN A 87 -7.38 -3.80 8.68
CA GLN A 87 -6.55 -4.77 7.97
C GLN A 87 -7.35 -5.40 6.82
N PRO A 88 -6.68 -5.87 5.74
CA PRO A 88 -5.22 -5.94 5.55
C PRO A 88 -4.60 -4.60 5.14
N ILE A 89 -3.30 -4.42 5.43
CA ILE A 89 -2.52 -3.29 4.90
C ILE A 89 -1.78 -3.74 3.63
N ILE A 90 -2.00 -3.01 2.54
CA ILE A 90 -1.36 -3.25 1.24
C ILE A 90 -0.36 -2.14 0.96
N ILE A 91 0.90 -2.51 0.80
CA ILE A 91 2.02 -1.61 0.56
C ILE A 91 2.36 -1.66 -0.93
N LEU A 92 2.13 -0.57 -1.66
CA LEU A 92 2.59 -0.42 -3.04
C LEU A 92 3.94 0.31 -3.07
N ASN A 93 5.01 -0.44 -3.28
CA ASN A 93 6.37 0.09 -3.34
C ASN A 93 6.85 0.27 -4.79
N LEU A 94 7.00 1.52 -5.23
CA LEU A 94 7.37 1.89 -6.61
C LEU A 94 8.87 2.16 -6.84
N ILE A 95 9.71 1.86 -5.84
CA ILE A 95 11.15 2.14 -5.89
C ILE A 95 11.82 1.42 -7.07
N LYS A 96 12.89 2.02 -7.62
CA LYS A 96 13.69 1.40 -8.67
C LYS A 96 14.43 0.16 -8.16
N THR A 97 14.41 -0.90 -8.97
CA THR A 97 15.18 -2.12 -8.70
C THR A 97 16.65 -1.99 -9.08
N VAL A 98 16.95 -1.25 -10.15
CA VAL A 98 18.30 -1.08 -10.69
C VAL A 98 18.59 0.41 -10.89
N GLU A 99 19.66 0.88 -10.27
CA GLU A 99 20.17 2.24 -10.42
C GLU A 99 21.68 2.20 -10.71
N LYS A 100 22.18 3.14 -11.52
CA LYS A 100 23.63 3.31 -11.75
C LYS A 100 24.38 3.68 -10.46
N ARG A 101 23.73 4.43 -9.58
CA ARG A 101 24.18 4.70 -8.20
C ARG A 101 23.10 4.18 -7.25
N PRO A 102 23.40 3.21 -6.39
CA PRO A 102 22.40 2.57 -5.53
C PRO A 102 21.98 3.54 -4.42
N ARG A 103 20.85 4.24 -4.61
CA ARG A 103 20.34 5.20 -3.62
C ARG A 103 19.07 4.66 -2.99
N GLU A 104 18.03 4.45 -3.81
CA GLU A 104 16.74 3.94 -3.35
C GLU A 104 16.76 2.41 -3.20
N MET A 105 17.64 1.72 -3.95
CA MET A 105 17.76 0.26 -3.90
C MET A 105 18.08 -0.27 -2.50
N MET A 106 18.86 0.47 -1.70
CA MET A 106 19.16 0.09 -0.31
C MET A 106 17.90 0.13 0.55
N LEU A 107 17.09 1.19 0.44
CA LEU A 107 15.82 1.32 1.13
C LEU A 107 14.84 0.22 0.73
N ARG A 108 14.79 -0.12 -0.56
CA ARG A 108 13.95 -1.23 -1.06
C ARG A 108 14.30 -2.54 -0.36
N ARG A 109 15.59 -2.90 -0.32
CA ARG A 109 16.06 -4.14 0.29
C ARG A 109 15.74 -4.15 1.79
N GLU A 110 16.06 -3.05 2.47
CA GLU A 110 15.85 -2.95 3.90
C GLU A 110 14.35 -2.99 4.26
N PHE A 111 13.51 -2.34 3.47
CA PHE A 111 12.07 -2.34 3.71
C PHE A 111 11.44 -3.70 3.42
N PHE A 112 11.93 -4.42 2.40
CA PHE A 112 11.53 -5.80 2.15
C PHE A 112 11.90 -6.71 3.32
N ASN A 113 13.11 -6.57 3.88
CA ASN A 113 13.53 -7.32 5.06
C ASN A 113 12.66 -6.98 6.28
N ALA A 114 12.35 -5.70 6.50
CA ALA A 114 11.48 -5.26 7.58
C ALA A 114 10.09 -5.89 7.48
N VAL A 115 9.44 -5.81 6.31
CA VAL A 115 8.12 -6.42 6.11
C VAL A 115 8.19 -7.94 6.25
N GLY A 116 9.23 -8.57 5.73
CA GLY A 116 9.47 -10.01 5.89
C GLY A 116 9.59 -10.43 7.36
N TYR A 117 10.38 -9.68 8.14
CA TYR A 117 10.55 -9.90 9.58
C TYR A 117 9.22 -9.74 10.34
N LEU A 118 8.49 -8.65 10.10
CA LEU A 118 7.20 -8.40 10.76
C LEU A 118 6.14 -9.45 10.43
N ASN A 119 6.20 -10.06 9.25
CA ASN A 119 5.24 -11.09 8.84
C ASN A 119 5.54 -12.51 9.37
N GLN A 120 6.68 -12.75 10.05
CA GLN A 120 7.08 -14.10 10.49
C GLN A 120 6.12 -14.74 11.48
N ASN A 121 5.59 -13.96 12.43
CA ASN A 121 4.80 -14.45 13.56
C ASN A 121 3.39 -13.84 13.61
N VAL A 122 2.83 -13.54 12.43
CA VAL A 122 1.54 -12.84 12.30
C VAL A 122 0.58 -13.71 11.48
N PRO A 123 -0.71 -13.85 11.89
CA PRO A 123 -1.73 -14.57 11.13
C PRO A 123 -1.84 -14.04 9.69
N GLU A 124 -2.23 -14.89 8.75
CA GLU A 124 -2.25 -14.55 7.32
C GLU A 124 -3.12 -13.31 7.02
N GLU A 125 -4.25 -13.18 7.72
CA GLU A 125 -5.17 -12.04 7.58
C GLU A 125 -4.54 -10.70 8.00
N ARG A 126 -3.53 -10.74 8.87
CA ARG A 126 -2.87 -9.57 9.46
C ARG A 126 -1.52 -9.26 8.82
N LYS A 127 -1.02 -10.13 7.94
CA LYS A 127 0.26 -9.92 7.26
C LYS A 127 0.19 -8.68 6.37
N LEU A 128 1.28 -7.92 6.38
CA LEU A 128 1.50 -6.81 5.47
C LEU A 128 1.69 -7.35 4.05
N ARG A 129 0.83 -6.92 3.12
CA ARG A 129 0.91 -7.32 1.71
C ARG A 129 1.85 -6.38 0.97
N PHE A 130 3.06 -6.83 0.67
CA PHE A 130 4.07 -6.01 0.01
C PHE A 130 4.10 -6.23 -1.50
N ILE A 131 3.60 -5.25 -2.25
CA ILE A 131 3.61 -5.25 -3.71
C ILE A 131 4.72 -4.33 -4.18
N HIS A 132 5.78 -4.91 -4.71
CA HIS A 132 6.87 -4.14 -5.31
C HIS A 132 6.73 -4.07 -6.82
N TRP A 133 6.73 -2.87 -7.37
CA TRP A 133 6.63 -2.64 -8.81
C TRP A 133 7.58 -1.54 -9.28
N ASP A 134 8.63 -1.92 -10.02
CA ASP A 134 9.56 -0.95 -10.61
C ASP A 134 8.90 -0.19 -11.77
N PHE A 135 8.22 0.90 -11.42
CA PHE A 135 7.55 1.77 -12.36
C PHE A 135 8.51 2.31 -13.43
N HIS A 136 9.76 2.62 -13.07
CA HIS A 136 10.72 3.20 -13.99
C HIS A 136 11.19 2.20 -15.05
N LYS A 137 11.33 0.93 -14.69
CA LYS A 137 11.63 -0.15 -15.65
C LYS A 137 10.44 -0.38 -16.57
N PHE A 138 9.22 -0.44 -16.02
CA PHE A 138 8.02 -0.74 -16.79
C PHE A 138 7.66 0.39 -17.77
N ALA A 139 7.69 1.65 -17.31
CA ALA A 139 7.33 2.83 -18.11
C ALA A 139 8.25 3.08 -19.32
N LYS A 140 9.43 2.43 -19.39
CA LYS A 140 10.32 2.50 -20.56
C LYS A 140 9.90 1.57 -21.70
N SER A 141 9.00 0.62 -21.46
CA SER A 141 8.50 -0.26 -22.51
C SER A 141 7.48 0.48 -23.39
N LYS A 142 7.62 0.38 -24.71
CA LYS A 142 6.72 1.02 -25.68
C LYS A 142 5.28 0.46 -25.64
N SER A 143 5.09 -0.73 -25.08
CA SER A 143 3.79 -1.40 -24.91
C SER A 143 3.29 -1.41 -23.46
N ALA A 144 3.86 -0.56 -22.60
CA ALA A 144 3.53 -0.52 -21.18
C ALA A 144 2.08 -0.05 -20.94
N ASN A 145 1.20 -0.97 -20.51
CA ASN A 145 -0.12 -0.62 -20.00
C ASN A 145 -0.08 -0.37 -18.48
N VAL A 146 0.43 0.80 -18.08
CA VAL A 146 0.55 1.21 -16.67
C VAL A 146 -0.79 1.20 -15.96
N LEU A 147 -1.83 1.73 -16.61
CA LEU A 147 -3.17 1.82 -16.04
C LEU A 147 -3.80 0.43 -15.85
N GLY A 148 -3.53 -0.51 -16.76
CA GLY A 148 -3.99 -1.89 -16.60
C GLY A 148 -3.38 -2.58 -15.37
N VAL A 149 -2.08 -2.42 -15.15
CA VAL A 149 -1.39 -3.02 -13.99
C VAL A 149 -1.84 -2.35 -12.69
N LEU A 150 -1.80 -1.02 -12.62
CA LEU A 150 -2.23 -0.28 -11.42
C LEU A 150 -3.73 -0.44 -11.16
N GLY A 151 -4.54 -0.55 -12.21
CA GLY A 151 -5.97 -0.85 -12.12
C GLY A 151 -6.22 -2.25 -11.54
N GLY A 152 -5.43 -3.25 -11.93
CA GLY A 152 -5.47 -4.58 -11.32
C GLY A 152 -5.13 -4.56 -9.83
N VAL A 153 -4.05 -3.87 -9.45
CA VAL A 153 -3.67 -3.69 -8.03
C VAL A 153 -4.74 -2.94 -7.25
N ALA A 154 -5.32 -1.88 -7.83
CA ALA A 154 -6.39 -1.11 -7.20
C ALA A 154 -7.67 -1.94 -7.03
N SER A 155 -8.01 -2.77 -8.02
CA SER A 155 -9.16 -3.68 -7.95
C SER A 155 -8.97 -4.71 -6.84
N GLU A 156 -7.81 -5.36 -6.78
CA GLU A 156 -7.50 -6.32 -5.71
C GLU A 156 -7.51 -5.65 -4.33
N ALA A 157 -6.96 -4.43 -4.23
CA ALA A 157 -6.99 -3.67 -2.98
C ALA A 157 -8.42 -3.37 -2.55
N LEU A 158 -9.27 -2.89 -3.45
CA LEU A 158 -10.70 -2.64 -3.19
C LEU A 158 -11.46 -3.89 -2.77
N ASP A 159 -11.17 -5.04 -3.39
CA ASP A 159 -11.82 -6.32 -3.03
C ASP A 159 -11.44 -6.78 -1.62
N LEU A 160 -10.23 -6.44 -1.16
CA LEU A 160 -9.71 -6.84 0.15
C LEU A 160 -10.04 -5.86 1.27
N THR A 161 -9.97 -4.56 1.01
CA THR A 161 -10.15 -3.50 2.03
C THR A 161 -11.56 -2.91 2.01
N GLY A 162 -12.27 -3.06 0.90
CA GLY A 162 -13.54 -2.36 0.67
C GLY A 162 -13.37 -0.84 0.58
N PHE A 163 -14.51 -0.16 0.66
CA PHE A 163 -14.63 1.29 0.70
C PHE A 163 -15.86 1.66 1.53
N TYR A 164 -15.92 2.88 2.05
CA TYR A 164 -17.08 3.36 2.79
C TYR A 164 -18.28 3.51 1.85
N TYR A 165 -19.46 3.09 2.30
CA TYR A 165 -20.72 3.29 1.59
C TYR A 165 -21.85 3.59 2.57
N SER A 166 -22.52 4.74 2.38
CA SER A 166 -23.62 5.20 3.25
C SER A 166 -24.99 4.62 2.89
N GLY A 167 -25.13 3.99 1.71
CA GLY A 167 -26.38 3.39 1.27
C GLY A 167 -26.63 2.00 1.90
N LYS A 168 -27.87 1.53 1.85
CA LYS A 168 -28.17 0.13 2.19
C LYS A 168 -27.40 -0.79 1.23
N PRO A 169 -26.66 -1.80 1.71
CA PRO A 169 -25.97 -2.73 0.83
C PRO A 169 -27.00 -3.39 -0.08
N LYS A 170 -26.92 -3.13 -1.39
CA LYS A 170 -27.70 -3.90 -2.37
C LYS A 170 -27.13 -5.30 -2.33
N VAL A 171 -27.84 -6.23 -1.69
CA VAL A 171 -27.51 -7.66 -1.75
C VAL A 171 -27.61 -8.09 -3.21
N GLN A 172 -26.51 -8.03 -3.95
CA GLN A 172 -26.40 -8.76 -5.20
C GLN A 172 -26.39 -10.23 -4.80
N LYS A 173 -27.53 -10.92 -4.99
CA LYS A 173 -27.54 -12.38 -5.05
C LYS A 173 -26.56 -12.76 -6.16
N ARG A 174 -25.32 -13.10 -5.81
CA ARG A 174 -24.44 -13.84 -6.70
C ARG A 174 -25.23 -15.08 -7.09
N ARG A 175 -25.69 -15.18 -8.33
CA ARG A 175 -26.21 -16.44 -8.87
C ARG A 175 -25.08 -17.44 -8.67
N SER A 176 -25.28 -18.37 -7.74
CA SER A 176 -24.46 -19.56 -7.63
C SER A 176 -24.51 -20.26 -8.99
N ILE A 177 -23.45 -20.17 -9.76
CA ILE A 177 -23.24 -21.07 -10.88
C ILE A 177 -22.96 -22.42 -10.21
N GLN A 178 -24.03 -23.21 -10.02
CA GLN A 178 -23.91 -24.60 -9.65
C GLN A 178 -23.18 -25.31 -10.80
N LEU A 179 -21.86 -25.47 -10.66
CA LEU A 179 -21.15 -26.51 -11.37
C LEU A 179 -21.53 -27.84 -10.70
N SER A 180 -22.61 -28.45 -11.20
CA SER A 180 -22.95 -29.84 -10.91
C SER A 180 -21.83 -30.75 -11.42
N ARG A 181 -20.89 -31.10 -10.54
CA ARG A 181 -20.03 -32.27 -10.74
C ARG A 181 -20.71 -33.47 -10.11
N THR A 182 -21.46 -34.21 -10.92
CA THR A 182 -21.92 -35.55 -10.61
C THR A 182 -20.70 -36.48 -10.59
N SER A 183 -20.32 -36.97 -9.42
CA SER A 183 -19.47 -38.16 -9.30
C SER A 183 -20.37 -39.31 -8.88
N THR A 184 -20.71 -40.16 -9.83
CA THR A 184 -21.21 -41.51 -9.56
C THR A 184 -20.04 -42.37 -9.09
N ALA A 185 -19.99 -42.69 -7.80
CA ALA A 185 -19.28 -43.86 -7.31
C ALA A 185 -20.26 -45.05 -7.41
N ARG A 186 -19.91 -46.06 -8.20
CA ARG A 186 -20.50 -47.40 -8.10
C ARG A 186 -19.74 -48.16 -7.01
N TYR A 187 -20.50 -49.01 -6.32
CA TYR A 187 -20.09 -49.96 -5.27
C TYR A 187 -18.74 -50.64 -5.50
#